data_AF-A0A2H0TP72-F1
#
_entry.id   AF-A0A2H0TP72-F1
#
_cell.length_a   1.000
_cell.length_b   1.000
_cell.length_c   1.000
_cell.angle_alpha   90.00
_cell.angle_beta   90.00
_cell.angle_gamma   90.00
#
_symmetry.space_group_name_H-M   'P 1'
#
loop_
_entity.id
_entity.type
_entity.pdbx_description
1 polymer ?
#
loop_
_entity_poly.entity_id
_entity_poly.type
_entity_poly.pdbx_seq_one_letter_code
_entity_poly.pdbx_strand_id
1 'polypeptide(L)'
;MTSNFSWAIISISADLKFFFTNVLGSINIVSFLFGFLISVLVIGFIITGNPRYLPIVLRYSLFDSFNKIATCDKTGVFQEPYSKFVKVYTRIRFFFLSTIILFVAIVISIVVLYGFGEISVR
;
A
#
# COMPACT_ATOMS: atom_id res chain seq x y z
N MET A 1 -25.61 20.77 6.48
CA MET A 1 -24.73 19.85 5.71
C MET A 1 -23.57 19.29 6.53
N THR A 2 -22.96 20.05 7.45
CA THR A 2 -21.87 19.61 8.33
C THR A 2 -22.24 18.43 9.26
N SER A 3 -23.46 18.42 9.81
CA SER A 3 -23.95 17.33 10.69
C SER A 3 -23.88 15.94 10.04
N ASN A 4 -24.36 15.79 8.80
CA ASN A 4 -24.39 14.49 8.11
C ASN A 4 -22.99 13.96 7.80
N PHE A 5 -22.04 14.86 7.51
CA PHE A 5 -20.65 14.49 7.27
C PHE A 5 -19.95 14.02 8.56
N SER A 6 -20.18 14.71 9.69
CA SER A 6 -19.68 14.27 10.99
C SER A 6 -20.26 12.93 11.42
N TRP A 7 -21.56 12.70 11.21
CA TRP A 7 -22.20 11.41 11.47
C TRP A 7 -21.63 10.29 10.58
N ALA A 8 -21.36 10.56 9.31
CA ALA A 8 -20.72 9.60 8.41
C ALA A 8 -19.31 9.23 8.90
N ILE A 9 -18.51 10.21 9.32
CA ILE A 9 -17.16 9.96 9.86
C ILE A 9 -17.24 9.14 11.16
N ILE A 10 -18.16 9.46 12.06
CA ILE A 10 -18.34 8.72 13.32
C ILE A 10 -18.75 7.27 13.03
N SER A 11 -19.68 7.05 12.09
CA SER A 11 -20.11 5.70 11.69
C SER A 11 -18.96 4.90 11.10
N ILE A 12 -18.22 5.47 10.14
CA ILE A 12 -17.05 4.82 9.53
C ILE A 12 -16.00 4.50 10.60
N SER A 13 -15.80 5.40 11.56
CA SER A 13 -14.84 5.21 12.66
C SER A 13 -15.27 4.09 13.61
N ALA A 14 -16.57 3.96 13.89
CA ALA A 14 -17.13 2.89 14.72
C ALA A 14 -16.98 1.52 14.03
N ASP A 15 -17.27 1.44 12.72
CA ASP A 15 -17.11 0.22 11.94
C ASP A 15 -15.64 -0.19 11.81
N LEU A 16 -14.74 0.78 11.60
CA LEU A 16 -13.29 0.55 11.60
C LEU A 16 -12.83 0.02 12.97
N LYS A 17 -13.28 0.65 14.07
CA LYS A 17 -12.93 0.19 15.42
C LYS A 17 -13.41 -1.25 15.63
N PHE A 18 -14.65 -1.59 15.25
CA PHE A 18 -15.18 -2.94 15.40
C PHE A 18 -14.41 -3.96 14.55
N PHE A 19 -14.09 -3.61 13.31
CA PHE A 19 -13.25 -4.41 12.42
C PHE A 19 -11.88 -4.70 13.03
N PHE A 20 -11.17 -3.66 13.48
CA PHE A 20 -9.86 -3.82 14.10
C PHE A 20 -9.95 -4.62 15.41
N THR A 21 -10.97 -4.40 16.25
CA THR A 21 -11.08 -5.17 17.50
C THR A 21 -11.28 -6.67 17.23
N ASN A 22 -12.07 -7.04 16.21
CA ASN A 22 -12.32 -8.44 15.87
C ASN A 22 -11.16 -9.11 15.10
N VAL A 23 -10.56 -8.39 14.14
CA VAL A 23 -9.43 -8.90 13.37
C VAL A 23 -8.20 -9.04 14.27
N LEU A 24 -7.98 -8.06 15.15
CA LEU A 24 -6.82 -8.06 16.02
C LEU A 24 -6.99 -8.97 17.25
N GLY A 25 -8.23 -9.19 17.70
CA GLY A 25 -8.58 -10.07 18.83
C GLY A 25 -8.67 -11.55 18.52
N SER A 26 -8.41 -11.95 17.27
CA SER A 26 -8.52 -13.34 16.84
C SER A 26 -7.19 -13.88 16.29
N ILE A 27 -7.09 -15.22 16.22
CA ILE A 27 -6.03 -15.97 15.50
C ILE A 27 -5.86 -15.52 14.03
N ASN A 28 -6.79 -14.74 13.50
CA ASN A 28 -6.84 -14.32 12.10
C ASN A 28 -5.93 -13.14 11.74
N ILE A 29 -5.20 -12.54 12.70
CA ILE A 29 -4.21 -11.48 12.42
C ILE A 29 -3.22 -11.91 11.33
N VAL A 30 -2.72 -13.15 11.42
CA VAL A 30 -1.72 -13.66 10.49
C VAL A 30 -2.34 -13.81 9.09
N SER A 31 -3.56 -14.33 9.01
CA SER A 31 -4.33 -14.44 7.76
C SER A 31 -4.64 -13.08 7.15
N PHE A 32 -4.96 -12.08 7.98
CA PHE A 32 -5.20 -10.71 7.54
C PHE A 32 -3.93 -10.07 6.96
N LEU A 33 -2.79 -10.19 7.66
CA LEU A 33 -1.50 -9.68 7.18
C LEU A 33 -1.08 -10.35 5.87
N PHE A 34 -1.31 -11.65 5.75
CA PHE A 34 -1.02 -12.39 4.53
C PHE A 34 -1.92 -11.96 3.37
N GLY A 35 -3.23 -11.84 3.61
CA GLY A 35 -4.18 -11.34 2.60
C GLY A 35 -3.92 -9.90 2.17
N PHE A 36 -3.49 -9.04 3.11
CA PHE A 36 -3.05 -7.68 2.84
C PHE A 36 -1.83 -7.68 1.90
N LEU A 37 -0.80 -8.48 2.20
CA LEU A 37 0.39 -8.59 1.36
C LEU A 37 0.06 -9.02 -0.07
N ILE A 38 -0.78 -10.05 -0.23
CA ILE A 38 -1.20 -10.52 -1.56
C ILE A 38 -1.94 -9.41 -2.31
N SER A 39 -2.88 -8.73 -1.64
CA SER A 39 -3.68 -7.67 -2.24
C SER A 39 -2.80 -6.51 -2.74
N VAL A 40 -1.80 -6.12 -1.94
CA VAL A 40 -0.82 -5.08 -2.31
C VAL A 40 -0.02 -5.47 -3.55
N LEU A 41 0.44 -6.72 -3.63
CA LEU A 41 1.17 -7.22 -4.79
C LEU A 41 0.31 -7.24 -6.05
N VAL A 42 -0.93 -7.73 -5.94
CA VAL A 42 -1.89 -7.78 -7.06
C VAL A 42 -2.21 -6.38 -7.58
N ILE A 43 -2.53 -5.43 -6.69
CA ILE A 43 -2.80 -4.05 -7.07
C ILE A 43 -1.55 -3.40 -7.67
N GLY A 44 -0.38 -3.68 -7.10
CA GLY A 44 0.91 -3.25 -7.64
C GLY A 44 1.13 -3.72 -9.09
N PHE A 45 0.80 -4.99 -9.39
CA PHE A 45 0.87 -5.55 -10.74
C PHE A 45 -0.13 -4.92 -11.72
N ILE A 46 -1.35 -4.63 -11.27
CA ILE A 46 -2.36 -3.93 -12.07
C ILE A 46 -1.87 -2.52 -12.43
N ILE A 47 -1.26 -1.80 -11.48
CA ILE A 47 -0.75 -0.45 -11.72
C ILE A 47 0.45 -0.46 -12.68
N THR A 48 1.33 -1.44 -12.58
CA THR A 48 2.52 -1.55 -13.45
C THR A 48 2.19 -2.04 -14.85
N GLY A 49 1.14 -2.85 -15.03
CA GLY A 49 0.84 -3.54 -16.28
C GLY A 49 1.82 -4.66 -16.64
N ASN A 50 3.00 -4.70 -16.01
CA ASN A 50 3.99 -5.77 -16.10
C ASN A 50 4.64 -6.03 -14.74
N PRO A 51 4.44 -7.23 -14.13
CA PRO A 51 4.94 -7.54 -12.80
C PRO A 51 6.47 -7.49 -12.68
N ARG A 52 7.22 -7.65 -13.77
CA ARG A 52 8.69 -7.62 -13.77
C ARG A 52 9.25 -6.22 -13.53
N TYR A 53 8.48 -5.17 -13.79
CA TYR A 53 8.94 -3.78 -13.65
C TYR A 53 8.90 -3.30 -12.21
N LEU A 54 8.05 -3.92 -11.38
CA LEU A 54 7.81 -3.53 -10.00
C LEU A 54 9.09 -3.56 -9.11
N PRO A 55 9.88 -4.65 -9.07
CA PRO A 55 11.12 -4.65 -8.28
C PRO A 55 12.17 -3.65 -8.80
N ILE A 56 12.19 -3.36 -10.10
CA ILE A 56 13.14 -2.42 -10.70
C ILE A 56 12.79 -0.98 -10.28
N VAL A 57 11.52 -0.60 -10.40
CA VAL A 57 11.00 0.73 -10.02
C VAL A 57 11.16 1.01 -8.52
N LEU A 58 11.00 -0.01 -7.68
CA LEU A 58 11.18 0.12 -6.23
C LEU A 58 12.65 0.20 -5.82
N ARG A 59 13.56 -0.48 -6.53
CA ARG A 59 14.97 -0.58 -6.16
C ARG A 59 15.85 0.53 -6.72
N TYR A 60 15.60 0.96 -7.95
CA TYR A 60 16.51 1.87 -8.67
C TYR A 60 15.93 3.29 -8.79
N SER A 61 16.79 4.24 -9.15
CA SER A 61 16.38 5.62 -9.44
C SER A 61 15.49 5.68 -10.68
N LEU A 62 14.80 6.79 -10.91
CA LEU A 62 13.90 6.95 -12.05
C LEU A 62 14.64 6.76 -13.39
N PHE A 63 15.83 7.34 -13.53
CA PHE A 63 16.64 7.24 -14.74
C PHE A 63 17.18 5.82 -14.96
N ASP A 64 17.69 5.18 -13.89
CA ASP A 64 18.19 3.81 -13.96
C ASP A 64 17.07 2.80 -14.25
N SER A 65 15.90 3.02 -13.67
CA SER A 65 14.72 2.19 -13.91
C SER A 65 14.26 2.32 -15.35
N PHE A 66 14.25 3.53 -15.90
CA PHE A 66 13.92 3.76 -17.31
C PHE A 66 14.91 3.04 -18.22
N ASN A 67 16.23 3.20 -18.03
CA ASN A 67 17.22 2.53 -18.87
C ASN A 67 17.17 0.99 -18.79
N LYS A 68 16.72 0.43 -17.66
CA LYS A 68 16.56 -1.03 -17.48
C LYS A 68 15.27 -1.59 -18.06
N ILE A 69 14.21 -0.78 -18.16
CA ILE A 69 12.87 -1.22 -18.57
C ILE A 69 12.56 -0.83 -20.02
N ALA A 70 13.07 0.33 -20.46
CA ALA A 70 12.74 0.89 -21.75
C ALA A 70 13.38 0.06 -22.87
N THR A 71 12.54 -0.45 -23.77
CA THR A 71 12.97 -1.09 -25.00
C THR A 71 13.27 -0.03 -26.06
N CYS A 72 14.47 -0.11 -26.63
CA CYS A 72 14.82 0.62 -27.84
C CYS A 72 14.40 -0.18 -29.07
N ASP A 73 13.85 0.50 -30.07
CA ASP A 73 13.70 -0.07 -31.41
C ASP A 73 15.08 -0.19 -32.11
N LYS A 74 15.13 -0.85 -33.27
CA LYS A 74 16.34 -1.08 -34.07
C LYS A 74 17.08 0.21 -34.47
N THR A 75 16.40 1.36 -34.37
CA THR A 75 16.91 2.71 -34.64
C THR A 75 17.46 3.43 -33.39
N GLY A 76 17.43 2.78 -32.22
CA GLY A 76 17.88 3.37 -30.95
C GLY A 76 16.87 4.31 -30.29
N VAL A 77 15.66 4.42 -30.82
CA VAL A 77 14.58 5.24 -30.26
C VAL A 77 13.77 4.43 -29.25
N PHE A 78 13.52 5.00 -28.08
CA PHE A 78 12.68 4.36 -27.05
C PHE A 78 11.22 4.23 -27.51
N GLN A 79 10.66 3.04 -27.35
CA GLN A 79 9.28 2.74 -27.77
C GLN A 79 8.23 3.45 -26.89
N GLU A 80 8.54 3.72 -25.62
CA GLU A 80 7.67 4.50 -24.75
C GLU A 80 8.29 5.86 -24.40
N PRO A 81 7.48 6.94 -24.40
CA PRO A 81 7.98 8.25 -24.01
C PRO A 81 8.31 8.27 -22.52
N TYR A 82 9.47 8.85 -22.19
CA TYR A 82 9.94 9.00 -20.81
C TYR A 82 8.88 9.61 -19.86
N SER A 83 8.09 10.57 -20.35
CA SER A 83 7.00 11.21 -19.59
C SER A 83 5.91 10.23 -19.14
N LYS A 84 5.61 9.20 -19.93
CA LYS A 84 4.66 8.13 -19.57
C LYS A 84 5.26 7.23 -18.49
N PHE A 85 6.54 6.89 -18.63
CA PHE A 85 7.27 6.13 -17.61
C PHE A 85 7.31 6.86 -16.25
N VAL A 86 7.58 8.16 -16.24
CA VAL A 86 7.59 8.97 -14.99
C VAL A 86 6.26 8.88 -14.26
N LYS A 87 5.12 8.97 -14.96
CA LYS A 87 3.78 8.87 -14.34
C LYS A 87 3.58 7.50 -13.68
N VAL A 88 3.97 6.42 -14.36
CA VAL A 88 3.86 5.06 -13.85
C VAL A 88 4.80 4.87 -12.65
N TYR A 89 6.06 5.28 -12.76
CA TYR A 89 7.06 5.22 -11.70
C TYR A 89 6.58 5.91 -10.41
N THR A 90 6.10 7.16 -10.52
CA THR A 90 5.62 7.93 -9.37
C THR A 90 4.38 7.30 -8.75
N ARG A 91 3.44 6.80 -9.58
CA ARG A 91 2.23 6.13 -9.09
C ARG A 91 2.55 4.86 -8.30
N ILE A 92 3.47 4.03 -8.78
CA ILE A 92 3.91 2.81 -8.10
C ILE A 92 4.56 3.16 -6.75
N ARG A 93 5.53 4.08 -6.75
CA ARG A 93 6.22 4.45 -5.50
C ARG A 93 5.28 5.08 -4.49
N PHE A 94 4.37 5.94 -4.93
CA PHE A 94 3.36 6.52 -4.05
C PHE A 94 2.43 5.45 -3.46
N PHE A 95 1.96 4.50 -4.28
CA PHE A 95 1.14 3.38 -3.82
C PHE A 95 1.85 2.54 -2.76
N PHE A 96 3.10 2.12 -3.02
CA PHE A 96 3.88 1.34 -2.05
C PHE A 96 4.20 2.13 -0.78
N LEU A 97 4.54 3.42 -0.90
CA LEU A 97 4.76 4.28 0.27
C LEU A 97 3.49 4.42 1.11
N SER A 98 2.35 4.71 0.49
CA SER A 98 1.05 4.79 1.16
C SER A 98 0.68 3.48 1.85
N THR A 99 0.96 2.35 1.19
CA THR A 99 0.75 1.02 1.77
C THR A 99 1.64 0.77 2.98
N ILE A 100 2.92 1.15 2.93
CA ILE A 100 3.83 1.03 4.08
C ILE A 100 3.35 1.89 5.25
N ILE A 101 2.94 3.14 4.99
CA ILE A 101 2.39 4.03 6.02
C ILE A 101 1.14 3.41 6.66
N LEU A 102 0.23 2.89 5.84
CA LEU A 102 -0.98 2.21 6.31
C LEU A 102 -0.62 0.97 7.16
N PHE A 103 0.34 0.16 6.71
CA PHE A 103 0.80 -1.01 7.44
C PHE A 103 1.39 -0.62 8.81
N VAL A 104 2.24 0.40 8.86
CA VAL A 104 2.80 0.92 10.12
C VAL A 104 1.69 1.42 11.05
N ALA A 105 0.69 2.14 10.52
CA ALA A 105 -0.45 2.60 11.31
C ALA A 105 -1.28 1.44 11.90
N ILE A 106 -1.47 0.37 11.12
CA ILE A 106 -2.13 -0.85 11.60
C ILE A 106 -1.29 -1.47 12.73
N VAL A 107 0.02 -1.68 12.54
CA VAL A 107 0.91 -2.27 13.55
C VAL A 107 0.93 -1.45 14.85
N ILE A 108 1.04 -0.13 14.76
CA ILE A 108 0.97 0.76 15.94
C ILE A 108 -0.38 0.58 16.66
N SER A 109 -1.48 0.52 15.91
CA SER A 109 -2.81 0.32 16.48
C SER A 109 -2.92 -1.01 17.23
N ILE A 110 -2.30 -2.08 16.72
CA ILE A 110 -2.20 -3.37 17.42
C ILE A 110 -1.41 -3.19 18.72
N VAL A 111 -0.21 -2.62 18.66
CA VAL A 111 0.65 -2.46 19.84
C VAL A 111 -0.02 -1.60 20.91
N VAL A 112 -0.72 -0.52 20.53
CA VAL A 112 -1.45 0.33 21.48
C VAL A 112 -2.63 -0.42 22.09
N LEU A 113 -3.43 -1.14 21.29
CA LEU A 113 -4.60 -1.86 21.80
C LEU A 113 -4.23 -3.04 22.72
N TYR A 114 -3.17 -3.80 22.41
CA TYR A 114 -2.74 -4.96 23.20
C TYR A 114 -1.77 -4.58 24.32
N GLY A 115 -0.87 -3.62 24.09
CA GLY A 115 0.13 -3.18 25.06
C GLY A 115 -0.45 -2.39 26.24
N PHE A 116 -1.56 -1.66 26.05
CA PHE A 116 -2.27 -1.00 27.17
C PHE A 116 -3.30 -1.91 27.86
N GLY A 117 -3.74 -3.00 27.22
CA GLY A 117 -4.66 -3.97 27.82
C GLY A 117 -4.05 -4.75 28.99
N GLU A 118 -2.74 -5.04 28.95
CA GLU A 118 -2.06 -5.76 30.05
C GLU A 118 -1.78 -4.87 31.28
N ILE A 119 -1.74 -3.54 31.13
CA ILE A 119 -1.45 -2.62 32.25
C ILE A 119 -2.69 -2.38 33.11
N SER A 120 -3.91 -2.60 32.58
CA SER A 120 -5.15 -2.40 33.34
C SER A 120 -5.61 -3.64 34.12
N VAL A 121 -4.94 -4.78 33.98
CA VAL A 121 -5.34 -6.08 34.60
C VAL A 121 -4.31 -6.58 35.61
N ARG A 122 -3.31 -5.77 35.99
CA ARG A 122 -2.43 -6.04 37.12
C ARG A 122 -2.63 -5.05 38.25
#